data_AF-X4ZQ60-F1
#
_entry.id   AF-X4ZQ60-F1
#
_cell.length_a   1.000
_cell.length_b   1.000
_cell.length_c   1.000
_cell.angle_alpha   90.00
_cell.angle_beta   90.00
_cell.angle_gamma   90.00
#
_symmetry.space_group_name_H-M   'P 1'
#
loop_
_entity.id
_entity.type
_entity.pdbx_description
1 polymer ?
#
loop_
_entity_poly.entity_id
_entity_poly.type
_entity_poly.pdbx_seq_one_letter_code
_entity_poly.pdbx_strand_id
1 'polypeptide(L)'
;MSKERIDIPDYSTLFTEERYVQQRENKKQFEAPCSDEAKAEALAYSKSAEYLEKNFERKAVVINPHKACQPLGSVMAALGFEKTLPFVHGSQGCNSYFRSHLSRHFKEPTPAVSSSMTEDAAVFGGMSNMIDGLQNAVALYKPEMVAVCTTCMAEVIGDDLSAFIGNARQKGAIAEDFPVTFANTPSFIGSHITGYDAMIKNILSQLFDRSGQTAAPGTGEEGEKLNVLLGFEPYTGNFAEIRKILNAFDTKYTILGDHSGNYDSPANGEYEYYYGGTKLADVPKAANALGSLVLQKYTLKKTQEYISGTWKQPISSLSTPLGVKATDKLLEAISQLTGLPVPESLKEERGRVVDAYTDSHPYLHGKRVALAGDPDLLLGLIGFCLEVGIEPVHILCSNGDVEFDGKKWKEEVEALLATSPYGSEATVYVGKDLWHLRSLLINDPVDLAIGSSHVKFAAKDAGVPLVRVGFPIFDRHHMHRNPIIGYQGALNLLTLIVNIVLEQLDNNPSGLVDLVR
;
A
#
# COMPACT_ATOMS: atom_id res chain seq x y z
N MET A 1 17.74 -35.24 -41.15
CA MET A 1 16.89 -35.37 -39.95
C MET A 1 16.38 -33.98 -39.61
N SER A 2 15.14 -33.66 -39.99
CA SER A 2 14.51 -32.42 -39.55
C SER A 2 14.36 -32.50 -38.04
N LYS A 3 14.93 -31.53 -37.31
CA LYS A 3 14.59 -31.33 -35.91
C LYS A 3 13.15 -30.84 -35.88
N GLU A 4 12.18 -31.74 -35.78
CA GLU A 4 10.79 -31.35 -35.51
C GLU A 4 10.80 -30.55 -34.21
N ARG A 5 10.39 -29.28 -34.30
CA ARG A 5 10.26 -28.40 -33.15
C ARG A 5 9.11 -28.96 -32.32
N ILE A 6 9.39 -29.37 -31.08
CA ILE A 6 8.35 -29.74 -30.13
C ILE A 6 7.57 -28.46 -29.83
N ASP A 7 6.32 -28.42 -30.28
CA ASP A 7 5.38 -27.35 -29.98
C ASP A 7 4.59 -27.75 -28.74
N ILE A 8 4.90 -27.13 -27.60
CA ILE A 8 4.20 -27.35 -26.33
C ILE A 8 3.25 -26.18 -26.13
N PRO A 9 1.93 -26.36 -26.29
CA PRO A 9 0.97 -25.27 -26.14
C PRO A 9 0.90 -24.80 -24.69
N ASP A 10 0.88 -23.48 -24.51
CA ASP A 10 0.63 -22.86 -23.22
C ASP A 10 -0.80 -23.15 -22.75
N TYR A 11 -1.03 -23.18 -21.43
CA TYR A 11 -2.36 -23.48 -20.86
C TYR A 11 -3.47 -22.56 -21.42
N SER A 12 -3.15 -21.32 -21.80
CA SER A 12 -4.09 -20.36 -22.37
C SER A 12 -4.62 -20.77 -23.75
N THR A 13 -3.88 -21.59 -24.49
CA THR A 13 -4.24 -22.07 -25.84
C THR A 13 -4.53 -23.57 -25.87
N LEU A 14 -3.90 -24.37 -25.01
CA LEU A 14 -4.10 -25.82 -24.89
C LEU A 14 -5.59 -26.18 -24.79
N PHE A 15 -6.34 -25.44 -23.98
CA PHE A 15 -7.75 -25.73 -23.75
C PHE A 15 -8.69 -25.26 -24.87
N THR A 16 -8.18 -24.62 -25.93
CA THR A 16 -8.97 -24.33 -27.14
C THR A 16 -8.95 -25.50 -28.14
N GLU A 17 -8.07 -26.49 -27.94
CA GLU A 17 -8.04 -27.70 -28.76
C GLU A 17 -9.36 -28.49 -28.66
N GLU A 18 -9.79 -29.07 -29.78
CA GLU A 18 -11.06 -29.77 -29.93
C GLU A 18 -11.28 -30.84 -28.86
N ARG A 19 -10.25 -31.63 -28.52
CA ARG A 19 -10.34 -32.67 -27.48
C ARG A 19 -10.75 -32.12 -26.11
N TYR A 20 -10.27 -30.93 -25.75
CA TYR A 20 -10.58 -30.29 -24.46
C TYR A 20 -11.91 -29.53 -24.53
N VAL A 21 -12.28 -28.98 -25.69
CA VAL A 21 -13.62 -28.44 -25.94
C VAL A 21 -14.66 -29.55 -25.75
N GLN A 22 -14.48 -30.71 -26.40
CA GLN A 22 -15.37 -31.86 -26.27
C GLN A 22 -15.42 -32.38 -24.82
N GLN A 23 -14.27 -32.43 -24.14
CA GLN A 23 -14.23 -32.82 -22.72
C GLN A 23 -15.09 -31.89 -21.86
N ARG A 24 -15.04 -30.56 -22.07
CA ARG A 24 -15.89 -29.60 -21.34
C ARG A 24 -17.37 -29.79 -21.66
N GLU A 25 -17.73 -30.01 -22.92
CA GLU A 25 -19.14 -30.27 -23.29
C GLU A 25 -19.66 -31.56 -22.65
N ASN A 26 -18.86 -32.63 -22.63
CA ASN A 26 -19.22 -33.86 -21.93
C ASN A 26 -19.37 -33.63 -20.42
N LYS A 27 -18.49 -32.80 -19.81
CA LYS A 27 -18.55 -32.47 -18.38
C LYS A 27 -19.85 -31.77 -17.99
N LYS A 28 -20.40 -30.89 -18.85
CA LYS A 28 -21.64 -30.15 -18.58
C LYS A 28 -22.83 -31.06 -18.24
N GLN A 29 -22.84 -32.31 -18.75
CA GLN A 29 -23.87 -33.30 -18.45
C GLN A 29 -23.94 -33.66 -16.95
N PHE A 30 -22.86 -33.40 -16.19
CA PHE A 30 -22.75 -33.72 -14.76
C PHE A 30 -22.80 -32.48 -13.85
N GLU A 31 -22.86 -31.27 -14.42
CA GLU A 31 -22.79 -30.01 -13.66
C GLU A 31 -24.18 -29.44 -13.29
N ALA A 32 -25.25 -29.94 -13.92
CA ALA A 32 -26.59 -29.34 -13.86
C ALA A 32 -26.56 -27.81 -14.09
N PRO A 33 -25.98 -27.33 -15.21
CA PRO A 33 -25.78 -25.90 -15.41
C PRO A 33 -27.11 -25.18 -15.61
N CYS A 34 -27.18 -23.91 -15.19
CA CYS A 34 -28.26 -23.02 -15.63
C CYS A 34 -28.33 -22.99 -17.16
N SER A 35 -29.52 -22.75 -17.72
CA SER A 35 -29.67 -22.51 -19.16
C SER A 35 -28.87 -21.28 -19.58
N ASP A 36 -28.44 -21.23 -20.83
CA ASP A 36 -27.70 -20.07 -21.35
C ASP A 36 -28.57 -18.81 -21.36
N GLU A 37 -29.88 -18.97 -21.55
CA GLU A 37 -30.87 -17.89 -21.45
C GLU A 37 -30.91 -17.30 -20.03
N ALA A 38 -31.01 -18.15 -18.99
CA ALA A 38 -31.00 -17.68 -17.59
C ALA A 38 -29.68 -17.00 -17.21
N LYS A 39 -28.54 -17.48 -17.73
CA LYS A 39 -27.24 -16.80 -17.54
C LYS A 39 -27.22 -15.43 -18.20
N ALA A 40 -27.73 -15.33 -19.44
CA ALA A 40 -27.80 -14.09 -20.18
C ALA A 40 -28.71 -13.07 -19.49
N GLU A 41 -29.88 -13.50 -19.00
CA GLU A 41 -30.82 -12.68 -18.23
C GLU A 41 -30.19 -12.20 -16.92
N ALA A 42 -29.57 -13.08 -16.14
CA ALA A 42 -28.90 -12.71 -14.90
C ALA A 42 -27.73 -11.73 -15.14
N LEU A 43 -26.96 -11.95 -16.21
CA LEU A 43 -25.89 -11.04 -16.60
C LEU A 43 -26.44 -9.67 -17.00
N ALA A 44 -27.49 -9.62 -17.82
CA ALA A 44 -28.14 -8.39 -18.23
C ALA A 44 -28.72 -7.63 -17.03
N TYR A 45 -29.37 -8.34 -16.10
CA TYR A 45 -29.83 -7.77 -14.83
C TYR A 45 -28.67 -7.20 -14.01
N SER A 46 -27.56 -7.93 -13.87
CA SER A 46 -26.38 -7.44 -13.12
C SER A 46 -25.73 -6.17 -13.69
N LYS A 47 -26.13 -5.76 -14.89
CA LYS A 47 -25.65 -4.57 -15.61
C LYS A 47 -26.67 -3.43 -15.60
N SER A 48 -27.88 -3.63 -15.08
CA SER A 48 -28.94 -2.61 -15.10
C SER A 48 -28.78 -1.56 -14.01
N ALA A 49 -29.44 -0.42 -14.21
CA ALA A 49 -29.54 0.63 -13.19
C ALA A 49 -30.28 0.15 -11.93
N GLU A 50 -31.32 -0.69 -12.09
CA GLU A 50 -32.02 -1.32 -10.97
C GLU A 50 -31.08 -2.15 -10.09
N TYR A 51 -30.18 -2.93 -10.72
CA TYR A 51 -29.20 -3.70 -9.97
C TYR A 51 -28.15 -2.81 -9.30
N LEU A 52 -27.76 -1.70 -9.93
CA LEU A 52 -26.87 -0.72 -9.31
C LEU A 52 -27.48 -0.20 -8.00
N GLU A 53 -28.74 0.25 -8.01
CA GLU A 53 -29.42 0.73 -6.80
C GLU A 53 -29.41 -0.34 -5.70
N LYS A 54 -29.87 -1.55 -6.04
CA LYS A 54 -29.88 -2.69 -5.11
C LYS A 54 -28.49 -3.05 -4.58
N ASN A 55 -27.46 -2.96 -5.41
CA ASN A 55 -26.07 -3.20 -5.02
C ASN A 55 -25.59 -2.16 -4.00
N PHE A 56 -25.95 -0.88 -4.19
CA PHE A 56 -25.59 0.21 -3.29
C PHE A 56 -26.34 0.20 -1.96
N GLU A 57 -27.51 -0.43 -1.91
CA GLU A 57 -28.32 -0.65 -0.71
C GLU A 57 -27.77 -1.75 0.22
N ARG A 58 -26.72 -2.49 -0.18
CA ARG A 58 -26.12 -3.53 0.66
C ARG A 58 -25.66 -2.96 2.01
N LYS A 59 -26.03 -3.68 3.09
CA LYS A 59 -25.66 -3.34 4.48
C LYS A 59 -24.75 -4.38 5.17
N ALA A 60 -24.81 -5.64 4.76
CA ALA A 60 -24.13 -6.74 5.45
C ALA A 60 -23.10 -7.50 4.59
N VAL A 61 -23.36 -7.60 3.28
CA VAL A 61 -22.50 -8.36 2.36
C VAL A 61 -21.47 -7.42 1.76
N VAL A 62 -20.20 -7.81 1.79
CA VAL A 62 -19.08 -7.16 1.10
C VAL A 62 -18.57 -8.09 0.00
N ILE A 63 -18.36 -7.55 -1.20
CA ILE A 63 -17.97 -8.32 -2.39
C ILE A 63 -16.73 -7.64 -3.00
N ASN A 64 -15.62 -8.36 -3.08
CA ASN A 64 -14.34 -7.83 -3.58
C ASN A 64 -13.89 -6.54 -2.85
N PRO A 65 -13.60 -6.61 -1.53
CA PRO A 65 -13.14 -5.44 -0.78
C PRO A 65 -11.81 -4.91 -1.34
N HIS A 66 -11.63 -3.59 -1.32
CA HIS A 66 -10.35 -2.94 -1.63
C HIS A 66 -9.63 -2.50 -0.35
N LYS A 67 -9.49 -3.43 0.60
CA LYS A 67 -8.69 -3.26 1.83
C LYS A 67 -8.28 -4.61 2.39
N ALA A 68 -7.17 -4.65 3.12
CA ALA A 68 -6.74 -5.79 3.92
C ALA A 68 -6.84 -5.51 5.44
N CYS A 69 -6.56 -6.51 6.27
CA CYS A 69 -6.63 -6.40 7.74
C CYS A 69 -5.32 -5.88 8.37
N GLN A 70 -5.41 -5.38 9.61
CA GLN A 70 -4.32 -4.72 10.33
C GLN A 70 -2.97 -5.46 10.33
N PRO A 71 -2.88 -6.76 10.66
CA PRO A 71 -1.58 -7.39 10.90
C PRO A 71 -0.71 -7.47 9.65
N LEU A 72 -1.30 -7.40 8.44
CA LEU A 72 -0.55 -7.25 7.18
C LEU A 72 0.33 -5.99 7.21
N GLY A 73 -0.25 -4.86 7.61
CA GLY A 73 0.48 -3.60 7.74
C GLY A 73 1.51 -3.63 8.86
N SER A 74 1.21 -4.30 9.97
CA SER A 74 2.16 -4.46 11.07
C SER A 74 3.37 -5.30 10.69
N VAL A 75 3.18 -6.36 9.89
CA VAL A 75 4.28 -7.16 9.35
C VAL A 75 5.17 -6.32 8.43
N MET A 76 4.58 -5.51 7.54
CA MET A 76 5.35 -4.60 6.68
C MET A 76 6.12 -3.56 7.51
N ALA A 77 5.47 -2.91 8.49
CA ALA A 77 6.10 -1.93 9.38
C ALA A 77 7.29 -2.52 10.14
N ALA A 78 7.16 -3.75 10.67
CA ALA A 78 8.22 -4.45 11.37
C ALA A 78 9.44 -4.73 10.48
N LEU A 79 9.23 -5.06 9.21
CA LEU A 79 10.32 -5.23 8.23
C LEU A 79 11.01 -3.91 7.84
N GLY A 80 10.51 -2.78 8.35
CA GLY A 80 11.15 -1.48 8.18
C GLY A 80 12.31 -1.19 9.12
N PHE A 81 12.65 -2.11 10.03
CA PHE A 81 13.69 -1.93 11.05
C PHE A 81 14.76 -3.01 10.94
N GLU A 82 16.02 -2.64 11.23
CA GLU A 82 17.16 -3.53 11.05
C GLU A 82 16.98 -4.82 11.86
N LYS A 83 17.28 -5.96 11.21
CA LYS A 83 17.22 -7.31 11.79
C LYS A 83 16.02 -7.57 12.68
N THR A 84 14.86 -7.05 12.28
CA THR A 84 13.62 -7.18 13.02
C THR A 84 12.80 -8.31 12.47
N LEU A 85 12.38 -9.24 13.33
CA LEU A 85 11.50 -10.34 12.95
C LEU A 85 10.03 -10.01 13.25
N PRO A 86 9.17 -9.90 12.22
CA PRO A 86 7.73 -9.85 12.44
C PRO A 86 7.23 -11.17 13.03
N PHE A 87 6.47 -11.06 14.12
CA PHE A 87 5.93 -12.19 14.85
C PHE A 87 4.42 -12.05 14.99
N VAL A 88 3.66 -12.96 14.38
CA VAL A 88 2.20 -12.93 14.39
C VAL A 88 1.67 -13.87 15.47
N HIS A 89 1.31 -13.31 16.63
CA HIS A 89 0.71 -14.06 17.72
C HIS A 89 -0.74 -14.46 17.37
N GLY A 90 -1.01 -15.76 17.38
CA GLY A 90 -2.30 -16.32 17.00
C GLY A 90 -2.21 -17.39 15.92
N SER A 91 -3.18 -17.39 15.01
CA SER A 91 -3.34 -18.45 14.02
C SER A 91 -2.31 -18.37 12.88
N GLN A 92 -1.58 -19.45 12.65
CA GLN A 92 -0.52 -19.55 11.62
C GLN A 92 -1.00 -19.30 10.17
N GLY A 93 -2.30 -19.54 9.90
CA GLY A 93 -2.89 -19.29 8.58
C GLY A 93 -2.80 -17.82 8.17
N CYS A 94 -2.99 -16.90 9.13
CA CYS A 94 -2.85 -15.46 8.90
C CYS A 94 -1.43 -15.11 8.45
N ASN A 95 -0.41 -15.62 9.15
CA ASN A 95 0.99 -15.39 8.80
C ASN A 95 1.31 -15.87 7.37
N SER A 96 0.82 -17.05 6.98
CA SER A 96 1.00 -17.58 5.63
C SER A 96 0.38 -16.67 4.55
N TYR A 97 -0.80 -16.12 4.81
CA TYR A 97 -1.45 -15.18 3.89
C TYR A 97 -0.71 -13.85 3.79
N PHE A 98 -0.25 -13.27 4.90
CA PHE A 98 0.47 -11.99 4.88
C PHE A 98 1.77 -12.11 4.08
N ARG A 99 2.56 -13.15 4.37
CA ARG A 99 3.79 -13.44 3.62
C ARG A 99 3.49 -13.61 2.13
N SER A 100 2.51 -14.44 1.78
CA SER A 100 2.16 -14.68 0.38
C SER A 100 1.63 -13.42 -0.33
N HIS A 101 0.91 -12.56 0.37
CA HIS A 101 0.36 -11.33 -0.20
C HIS A 101 1.48 -10.33 -0.51
N LEU A 102 2.40 -10.11 0.44
CA LEU A 102 3.55 -9.23 0.28
C LEU A 102 4.53 -9.78 -0.77
N SER A 103 4.89 -11.07 -0.68
CA SER A 103 5.80 -11.70 -1.65
C SER A 103 5.25 -11.69 -3.08
N ARG A 104 3.94 -11.82 -3.29
CA ARG A 104 3.37 -11.73 -4.66
C ARG A 104 3.45 -10.33 -5.24
N HIS A 105 3.45 -9.29 -4.41
CA HIS A 105 3.55 -7.90 -4.85
C HIS A 105 5.00 -7.50 -5.14
N PHE A 106 5.88 -7.72 -4.16
CA PHE A 106 7.30 -7.35 -4.27
C PHE A 106 8.13 -8.35 -5.06
N LYS A 107 7.62 -9.57 -5.29
CA LYS A 107 8.38 -10.70 -5.87
C LYS A 107 9.58 -11.12 -5.01
N GLU A 108 9.55 -10.83 -3.71
CA GLU A 108 10.61 -11.08 -2.74
C GLU A 108 10.13 -11.95 -1.57
N PRO A 109 11.03 -12.68 -0.89
CA PRO A 109 10.69 -13.38 0.36
C PRO A 109 10.16 -12.41 1.42
N THR A 110 9.16 -12.85 2.19
CA THR A 110 8.67 -12.09 3.35
C THR A 110 8.89 -12.93 4.61
N PRO A 111 9.92 -12.62 5.42
CA PRO A 111 10.19 -13.34 6.66
C PRO A 111 9.22 -12.88 7.74
N ALA A 112 8.46 -13.83 8.29
CA ALA A 112 7.57 -13.62 9.43
C ALA A 112 7.21 -14.97 10.06
N VAL A 113 7.04 -15.01 11.38
CA VAL A 113 6.74 -16.22 12.14
C VAL A 113 5.38 -16.13 12.83
N SER A 114 4.89 -17.25 13.34
CA SER A 114 3.67 -17.31 14.15
C SER A 114 3.87 -18.14 15.40
N SER A 115 3.20 -17.77 16.49
CA SER A 115 3.10 -18.59 17.70
C SER A 115 2.23 -19.84 17.52
N SER A 116 1.52 -19.95 16.38
CA SER A 116 0.79 -21.15 15.96
C SER A 116 -0.23 -21.65 16.99
N MET A 117 -1.04 -20.73 17.51
CA MET A 117 -2.13 -21.07 18.42
C MET A 117 -3.17 -21.95 17.72
N THR A 118 -3.63 -22.98 18.44
CA THR A 118 -4.67 -23.95 18.02
C THR A 118 -5.91 -23.80 18.92
N GLU A 119 -6.90 -24.68 18.75
CA GLU A 119 -8.16 -24.66 19.52
C GLU A 119 -7.93 -24.78 21.04
N ASP A 120 -6.90 -25.50 21.49
CA ASP A 120 -6.55 -25.61 22.91
C ASP A 120 -6.27 -24.24 23.57
N ALA A 121 -5.72 -23.29 22.79
CA ALA A 121 -5.45 -21.94 23.27
C ALA A 121 -6.73 -21.12 23.50
N ALA A 122 -7.88 -21.55 22.98
CA ALA A 122 -9.18 -20.94 23.31
C ALA A 122 -9.58 -21.20 24.78
N VAL A 123 -9.08 -22.27 25.39
CA VAL A 123 -9.35 -22.61 26.80
C VAL A 123 -8.34 -21.95 27.74
N PHE A 124 -7.06 -21.95 27.37
CA PHE A 124 -5.97 -21.59 28.29
C PHE A 124 -5.23 -20.29 27.92
N GLY A 125 -5.61 -19.63 26.82
CA GLY A 125 -4.89 -18.49 26.26
C GLY A 125 -3.59 -18.91 25.54
N GLY A 126 -2.97 -17.95 24.85
CA GLY A 126 -1.78 -18.18 24.03
C GLY A 126 -0.43 -18.09 24.74
N MET A 127 -0.38 -18.13 26.07
CA MET A 127 0.83 -17.80 26.83
C MET A 127 2.00 -18.77 26.55
N SER A 128 1.75 -20.07 26.56
CA SER A 128 2.78 -21.09 26.24
C SER A 128 3.30 -20.91 24.81
N ASN A 129 2.38 -20.69 23.85
CA ASN A 129 2.71 -20.40 22.46
C ASN A 129 3.62 -19.17 22.31
N MET A 130 3.40 -18.11 23.09
CA MET A 130 4.26 -16.93 23.08
C MET A 130 5.66 -17.24 23.60
N ILE A 131 5.77 -17.93 24.74
CA ILE A 131 7.05 -18.26 25.38
C ILE A 131 7.90 -19.13 24.45
N ASP A 132 7.35 -20.25 23.99
CA ASP A 132 8.05 -21.20 23.13
C ASP A 132 8.33 -20.58 21.75
N GLY A 133 7.36 -19.83 21.23
CA GLY A 133 7.48 -19.13 19.96
C GLY A 133 8.63 -18.12 19.96
N LEU A 134 8.73 -17.28 20.98
CA LEU A 134 9.83 -16.30 21.12
C LEU A 134 11.18 -17.02 21.27
N GLN A 135 11.27 -18.03 22.12
CA GLN A 135 12.51 -18.81 22.31
C GLN A 135 13.00 -19.42 20.99
N ASN A 136 12.10 -20.09 20.26
CA ASN A 136 12.41 -20.72 18.98
C ASN A 136 12.76 -19.69 17.91
N ALA A 137 12.02 -18.58 17.84
CA ALA A 137 12.24 -17.54 16.85
C ALA A 137 13.62 -16.87 17.04
N VAL A 138 13.99 -16.55 18.27
CA VAL A 138 15.29 -15.95 18.58
C VAL A 138 16.43 -16.93 18.30
N ALA A 139 16.28 -18.20 18.69
CA ALA A 139 17.31 -19.22 18.46
C ALA A 139 17.55 -19.52 16.98
N LEU A 140 16.49 -19.60 16.17
CA LEU A 140 16.57 -20.00 14.76
C LEU A 140 16.94 -18.83 13.84
N TYR A 141 16.25 -17.69 13.98
CA TYR A 141 16.36 -16.59 13.02
C TYR A 141 17.32 -15.50 13.48
N LYS A 142 17.72 -15.49 14.76
CA LYS A 142 18.69 -14.54 15.34
C LYS A 142 18.40 -13.05 15.03
N PRO A 143 17.17 -12.56 15.21
CA PRO A 143 16.87 -11.13 15.11
C PRO A 143 17.56 -10.32 16.21
N GLU A 144 17.71 -9.01 15.98
CA GLU A 144 18.07 -8.03 17.01
C GLU A 144 16.82 -7.43 17.71
N MET A 145 15.65 -7.53 17.08
CA MET A 145 14.35 -7.19 17.67
C MET A 145 13.25 -8.12 17.17
N VAL A 146 12.28 -8.45 18.03
CA VAL A 146 11.02 -9.08 17.61
C VAL A 146 9.89 -8.04 17.68
N ALA A 147 9.07 -7.98 16.64
CA ALA A 147 7.91 -7.08 16.57
C ALA A 147 6.63 -7.92 16.48
N VAL A 148 5.87 -7.95 17.58
CA VAL A 148 4.70 -8.81 17.77
C VAL A 148 3.41 -8.09 17.35
N CYS A 149 2.67 -8.67 16.43
CA CYS A 149 1.28 -8.29 16.16
C CYS A 149 0.34 -9.47 16.44
N THR A 150 -0.97 -9.24 16.41
CA THR A 150 -1.99 -10.24 16.76
C THR A 150 -2.93 -10.57 15.62
N THR A 151 -3.32 -11.84 15.53
CA THR A 151 -4.49 -12.24 14.72
C THR A 151 -5.79 -11.93 15.45
N CYS A 152 -6.92 -11.96 14.73
CA CYS A 152 -8.23 -11.80 15.34
C CYS A 152 -8.55 -12.84 16.43
N MET A 153 -8.01 -14.06 16.34
CA MET A 153 -8.25 -15.09 17.36
C MET A 153 -7.67 -14.68 18.73
N ALA A 154 -6.42 -14.21 18.76
CA ALA A 154 -5.78 -13.75 19.99
C ALA A 154 -6.50 -12.53 20.61
N GLU A 155 -6.98 -11.63 19.75
CA GLU A 155 -7.74 -10.46 20.18
C GLU A 155 -9.12 -10.80 20.76
N VAL A 156 -9.81 -11.80 20.20
CA VAL A 156 -11.13 -12.24 20.69
C VAL A 156 -11.01 -12.99 22.03
N ILE A 157 -9.98 -13.82 22.19
CA ILE A 157 -9.72 -14.52 23.46
C ILE A 157 -9.27 -13.53 24.55
N GLY A 158 -8.64 -12.42 24.15
CA GLY A 158 -8.19 -11.37 25.07
C GLY A 158 -6.80 -11.63 25.64
N ASP A 159 -5.88 -12.17 24.82
CA ASP A 159 -4.50 -12.42 25.21
C ASP A 159 -3.77 -11.11 25.56
N ASP A 160 -3.22 -11.03 26.77
CA ASP A 160 -2.40 -9.90 27.23
C ASP A 160 -0.93 -10.08 26.79
N LEU A 161 -0.58 -9.45 25.67
CA LEU A 161 0.77 -9.52 25.11
C LEU A 161 1.85 -8.99 26.07
N SER A 162 1.54 -7.96 26.85
CA SER A 162 2.49 -7.37 27.80
C SER A 162 2.84 -8.37 28.89
N ALA A 163 1.82 -8.99 29.49
CA ALA A 163 2.00 -10.03 30.50
C ALA A 163 2.71 -11.26 29.92
N PHE A 164 2.36 -11.69 28.70
CA PHE A 164 2.97 -12.87 28.08
C PHE A 164 4.45 -12.66 27.76
N ILE A 165 4.84 -11.49 27.24
CA ILE A 165 6.24 -11.14 26.98
C ILE A 165 7.00 -11.05 28.30
N GLY A 166 6.42 -10.46 29.36
CA GLY A 166 7.01 -10.44 30.69
C GLY A 166 7.27 -11.84 31.25
N ASN A 167 6.32 -12.76 31.10
CA ASN A 167 6.47 -14.15 31.52
C ASN A 167 7.53 -14.91 30.69
N ALA A 168 7.68 -14.60 29.41
CA ALA A 168 8.76 -15.15 28.57
C ALA A 168 10.14 -14.74 29.10
N ARG A 169 10.30 -13.49 29.56
CA ARG A 169 11.55 -13.03 30.22
C ARG A 169 11.79 -13.77 31.53
N GLN A 170 10.80 -13.84 32.40
CA GLN A 170 10.91 -14.51 33.70
C GLN A 170 11.28 -16.00 33.58
N LYS A 171 10.81 -16.68 32.52
CA LYS A 171 11.15 -18.08 32.25
C LYS A 171 12.47 -18.28 31.50
N GLY A 172 13.19 -17.19 31.17
CA GLY A 172 14.45 -17.24 30.44
C GLY A 172 14.32 -17.64 28.97
N ALA A 173 13.13 -17.53 28.38
CA ALA A 173 12.92 -17.79 26.95
C ALA A 173 13.57 -16.73 26.06
N ILE A 174 13.68 -15.50 26.57
CA ILE A 174 14.39 -14.37 25.96
C ILE A 174 15.15 -13.61 27.05
N ALA A 175 16.25 -12.95 26.68
CA ALA A 175 17.01 -12.11 27.61
C ALA A 175 16.19 -10.89 28.06
N GLU A 176 16.41 -10.38 29.28
CA GLU A 176 15.69 -9.24 29.85
C GLU A 176 15.79 -7.99 28.97
N ASP A 177 16.98 -7.73 28.41
CA ASP A 177 17.29 -6.59 27.56
C ASP A 177 16.99 -6.84 26.07
N PHE A 178 16.49 -8.02 25.67
CA PHE A 178 16.15 -8.26 24.26
C PHE A 178 14.91 -7.43 23.82
N PRO A 179 14.98 -6.60 22.76
CA PRO A 179 13.85 -5.83 22.24
C PRO A 179 12.68 -6.69 21.73
N VAL A 180 11.52 -6.55 22.37
CA VAL A 180 10.27 -7.18 21.94
C VAL A 180 9.15 -6.14 21.99
N THR A 181 8.90 -5.51 20.85
CA THR A 181 7.77 -4.58 20.67
C THR A 181 6.50 -5.36 20.40
N PHE A 182 5.34 -4.82 20.79
CA PHE A 182 4.07 -5.37 20.38
C PHE A 182 3.03 -4.29 20.00
N ALA A 183 2.07 -4.67 19.18
CA ALA A 183 0.86 -3.91 18.90
C ALA A 183 -0.35 -4.86 18.83
N ASN A 184 -1.43 -4.54 19.53
CA ASN A 184 -2.72 -5.19 19.33
C ASN A 184 -3.32 -4.74 17.99
N THR A 185 -3.58 -5.70 17.11
CA THR A 185 -3.94 -5.45 15.71
C THR A 185 -5.23 -6.19 15.30
N PRO A 186 -6.37 -5.90 15.96
CA PRO A 186 -7.63 -6.56 15.68
C PRO A 186 -8.08 -6.34 14.23
N SER A 187 -8.22 -7.44 13.50
CA SER A 187 -8.53 -7.41 12.06
C SER A 187 -9.93 -6.87 11.74
N PHE A 188 -10.81 -6.79 12.73
CA PHE A 188 -12.17 -6.25 12.62
C PHE A 188 -12.27 -4.74 12.87
N ILE A 189 -11.14 -4.05 13.11
CA ILE A 189 -11.07 -2.58 13.24
C ILE A 189 -10.21 -2.02 12.11
N GLY A 190 -10.68 -0.95 11.45
CA GLY A 190 -9.89 -0.24 10.43
C GLY A 190 -9.46 -1.12 9.25
N SER A 191 -8.17 -1.08 8.93
CA SER A 191 -7.55 -1.89 7.86
C SER A 191 -6.03 -2.02 8.04
N HIS A 192 -5.34 -2.59 7.06
CA HIS A 192 -3.88 -2.73 7.05
C HIS A 192 -3.11 -1.42 7.37
N ILE A 193 -3.53 -0.25 6.88
CA ILE A 193 -2.88 1.03 7.23
C ILE A 193 -2.96 1.34 8.74
N THR A 194 -4.03 0.91 9.42
CA THR A 194 -4.21 1.08 10.86
C THR A 194 -3.23 0.21 11.65
N GLY A 195 -2.98 -1.01 11.17
CA GLY A 195 -1.99 -1.90 11.78
C GLY A 195 -0.55 -1.48 11.51
N TYR A 196 -0.28 -0.85 10.35
CA TYR A 196 1.01 -0.25 10.05
C TYR A 196 1.35 0.84 11.09
N ASP A 197 0.45 1.81 11.27
CA ASP A 197 0.61 2.91 12.22
C ASP A 197 0.74 2.44 13.67
N ALA A 198 -0.09 1.48 14.07
CA ALA A 198 -0.01 0.91 15.42
C ALA A 198 1.36 0.27 15.68
N MET A 199 1.94 -0.41 14.69
CA MET A 199 3.25 -1.03 14.83
C MET A 199 4.38 0.01 14.83
N ILE A 200 4.38 0.96 13.89
CA ILE A 200 5.38 2.05 13.85
C ILE A 200 5.39 2.79 15.19
N LYS A 201 4.24 3.28 15.65
CA LYS A 201 4.14 4.01 16.93
C LYS A 201 4.75 3.20 18.08
N ASN A 202 4.46 1.91 18.17
CA ASN A 202 4.93 1.08 19.29
C ASN A 202 6.42 0.77 19.20
N ILE A 203 6.98 0.59 18.00
CA ILE A 203 8.42 0.41 17.81
C ILE A 203 9.14 1.69 18.23
N LEU A 204 8.70 2.85 17.73
CA LEU A 204 9.29 4.14 18.07
C LEU A 204 9.21 4.42 19.57
N SER A 205 8.02 4.22 20.18
CA SER A 205 7.85 4.47 21.61
C SER A 205 8.67 3.53 22.48
N GLN A 206 8.66 2.23 22.18
CA GLN A 206 9.42 1.28 23.01
C GLN A 206 10.93 1.55 22.95
N LEU A 207 11.48 1.74 21.76
CA LEU A 207 12.93 1.96 21.62
C LEU A 207 13.35 3.28 22.28
N PHE A 208 12.55 4.34 22.12
CA PHE A 208 12.80 5.62 22.78
C PHE A 208 12.71 5.49 24.30
N ASP A 209 11.62 4.94 24.85
CA ASP A 209 11.43 4.82 26.30
C ASP A 209 12.53 3.99 26.96
N ARG A 210 12.96 2.89 26.30
CA ARG A 210 14.04 2.02 26.78
C ARG A 210 15.42 2.68 26.77
N SER A 211 15.61 3.70 25.93
CA SER A 211 16.90 4.40 25.85
C SER A 211 17.17 5.30 27.06
N GLY A 212 16.13 5.67 27.82
CA GLY A 212 16.22 6.64 28.91
C GLY A 212 16.56 8.07 28.46
N GLN A 213 16.53 8.35 27.15
CA GLN A 213 16.78 9.68 26.62
C GLN A 213 15.60 10.62 26.87
N THR A 214 15.90 11.90 27.03
CA THR A 214 14.91 12.96 27.03
C THR A 214 14.93 13.62 25.65
N ALA A 215 13.76 13.72 25.01
CA ALA A 215 13.66 14.35 23.70
C ALA A 215 14.06 15.83 23.78
N ALA A 216 14.97 16.23 22.92
CA ALA A 216 15.43 17.60 22.76
C ALA A 216 15.55 17.92 21.25
N PRO A 217 14.42 18.17 20.56
CA PRO A 217 14.40 18.48 19.13
C PRO A 217 15.34 19.61 18.73
N GLY A 218 16.04 19.45 17.60
CA GLY A 218 16.95 20.45 17.07
C GLY A 218 18.26 20.61 17.85
N THR A 219 18.61 19.65 18.72
CA THR A 219 19.85 19.72 19.52
C THR A 219 20.88 18.66 19.12
N GLY A 220 22.17 19.01 19.25
CA GLY A 220 23.28 18.13 18.92
C GLY A 220 23.39 17.79 17.42
N GLU A 221 24.21 16.80 17.08
CA GLU A 221 24.40 16.35 15.69
C GLU A 221 23.11 15.80 15.06
N GLU A 222 22.24 15.22 15.87
CA GLU A 222 20.94 14.69 15.44
C GLU A 222 19.95 15.82 15.14
N GLY A 223 20.11 16.98 15.77
CA GLY A 223 19.32 18.19 15.53
C GLY A 223 19.43 18.78 14.14
N GLU A 224 20.41 18.33 13.34
CA GLU A 224 20.54 18.69 11.91
C GLU A 224 19.78 17.72 10.99
N LYS A 225 19.26 16.61 11.52
CA LYS A 225 18.58 15.59 10.73
C LYS A 225 17.09 15.86 10.59
N LEU A 226 16.53 15.45 9.46
CA LEU A 226 15.10 15.34 9.23
C LEU A 226 14.64 13.88 9.41
N ASN A 227 13.59 13.65 10.21
CA ASN A 227 12.91 12.36 10.21
C ASN A 227 11.95 12.28 9.02
N VAL A 228 11.87 11.14 8.36
CA VAL A 228 10.96 10.93 7.23
C VAL A 228 10.20 9.63 7.39
N LEU A 229 8.87 9.71 7.28
CA LEU A 229 7.97 8.56 7.39
C LEU A 229 7.06 8.49 6.16
N LEU A 230 7.20 7.40 5.39
CA LEU A 230 6.45 7.21 4.15
C LEU A 230 5.07 6.58 4.37
N GLY A 231 4.84 5.94 5.53
CA GLY A 231 3.61 5.20 5.81
C GLY A 231 3.61 3.81 5.18
N PHE A 232 2.42 3.24 4.96
CA PHE A 232 2.26 1.96 4.26
C PHE A 232 2.59 2.17 2.78
N GLU A 233 3.86 1.93 2.43
CA GLU A 233 4.43 2.29 1.13
C GLU A 233 4.72 1.04 0.27
N PRO A 234 3.88 0.73 -0.73
CA PRO A 234 4.05 -0.44 -1.58
C PRO A 234 5.14 -0.28 -2.68
N TYR A 235 5.74 0.89 -2.86
CA TYR A 235 6.76 1.12 -3.88
C TYR A 235 8.16 1.31 -3.25
N THR A 236 9.06 0.35 -3.45
CA THR A 236 10.48 0.49 -3.07
C THR A 236 11.14 1.66 -3.81
N GLY A 237 10.68 1.98 -5.03
CA GLY A 237 11.12 3.14 -5.78
C GLY A 237 10.85 4.47 -5.05
N ASN A 238 9.79 4.57 -4.25
CA ASN A 238 9.49 5.80 -3.49
C ASN A 238 10.55 6.07 -2.40
N PHE A 239 11.12 5.02 -1.79
CA PHE A 239 12.25 5.17 -0.87
C PHE A 239 13.52 5.64 -1.58
N ALA A 240 13.79 5.17 -2.80
CA ALA A 240 14.92 5.65 -3.58
C ALA A 240 14.76 7.12 -3.99
N GLU A 241 13.55 7.51 -4.41
CA GLU A 241 13.24 8.87 -4.83
C GLU A 241 13.30 9.88 -3.68
N ILE A 242 12.74 9.55 -2.51
CA ILE A 242 12.83 10.46 -1.36
C ILE A 242 14.29 10.64 -0.91
N ARG A 243 15.13 9.59 -0.97
CA ARG A 243 16.57 9.69 -0.72
C ARG A 243 17.26 10.60 -1.73
N LYS A 244 16.93 10.48 -3.02
CA LYS A 244 17.45 11.37 -4.09
C LYS A 244 17.11 12.83 -3.78
N ILE A 245 15.85 13.11 -3.44
CA ILE A 245 15.38 14.47 -3.11
C ILE A 245 16.12 15.03 -1.90
N LEU A 246 16.17 14.28 -0.78
CA LEU A 246 16.85 14.74 0.44
C LEU A 246 18.35 14.94 0.23
N ASN A 247 19.01 14.03 -0.50
CA ASN A 247 20.42 14.19 -0.85
C ASN A 247 20.66 15.44 -1.72
N ALA A 248 19.73 15.79 -2.62
CA ALA A 248 19.85 17.01 -3.43
C ALA A 248 19.76 18.29 -2.58
N PHE A 249 18.99 18.28 -1.49
CA PHE A 249 18.96 19.35 -0.50
C PHE A 249 20.23 19.43 0.35
N ASP A 250 21.12 18.43 0.30
CA ASP A 250 22.26 18.27 1.21
C ASP A 250 21.82 18.22 2.69
N THR A 251 20.63 17.66 2.96
CA THR A 251 20.13 17.47 4.33
C THR A 251 20.48 16.08 4.84
N LYS A 252 20.81 15.97 6.13
CA LYS A 252 20.92 14.69 6.82
C LYS A 252 19.51 14.21 7.18
N TYR A 253 19.28 12.89 7.16
CA TYR A 253 17.95 12.37 7.46
C TYR A 253 17.99 10.96 8.03
N THR A 254 16.88 10.61 8.67
CA THR A 254 16.57 9.25 9.13
C THR A 254 15.20 8.87 8.59
N ILE A 255 15.14 7.82 7.74
CA ILE A 255 13.85 7.23 7.36
C ILE A 255 13.44 6.27 8.46
N LEU A 256 12.26 6.47 9.06
CA LEU A 256 11.72 5.62 10.11
C LEU A 256 10.72 4.62 9.51
N GLY A 257 11.03 3.33 9.57
CA GLY A 257 10.26 2.26 8.93
C GLY A 257 10.64 2.06 7.46
N ASP A 258 11.94 1.95 7.14
CA ASP A 258 12.40 1.69 5.77
C ASP A 258 12.44 0.20 5.44
N HIS A 259 11.36 -0.33 4.87
CA HIS A 259 11.29 -1.72 4.44
C HIS A 259 11.85 -1.98 3.04
N SER A 260 12.38 -0.97 2.34
CA SER A 260 12.79 -1.10 0.95
C SER A 260 13.89 -2.15 0.75
N GLY A 261 14.86 -2.24 1.67
CA GLY A 261 15.93 -3.23 1.61
C GLY A 261 15.42 -4.68 1.63
N ASN A 262 14.43 -4.97 2.48
CA ASN A 262 13.81 -6.31 2.57
C ASN A 262 12.98 -6.68 1.33
N TYR A 263 12.59 -5.70 0.52
CA TYR A 263 11.80 -5.89 -0.69
C TYR A 263 12.52 -5.48 -1.98
N ASP A 264 13.84 -5.32 -1.90
CA ASP A 264 14.72 -5.05 -3.03
C ASP A 264 16.12 -5.65 -2.80
N SER A 265 16.15 -6.91 -2.37
CA SER A 265 17.40 -7.60 -2.04
C SER A 265 18.14 -8.07 -3.31
N PRO A 266 19.48 -8.05 -3.34
CA PRO A 266 20.24 -8.52 -4.50
C PRO A 266 20.26 -10.07 -4.56
N ALA A 267 20.02 -10.63 -5.75
CA ALA A 267 20.15 -12.06 -5.99
C ALA A 267 21.61 -12.46 -6.27
N ASN A 268 22.44 -12.54 -5.23
CA ASN A 268 23.87 -12.85 -5.31
C ASN A 268 24.24 -14.34 -5.06
N GLY A 269 23.23 -15.19 -4.83
CA GLY A 269 23.41 -16.62 -4.52
C GLY A 269 23.31 -16.96 -3.03
N GLU A 270 23.22 -15.96 -2.16
CA GLU A 270 23.02 -16.12 -0.71
C GLU A 270 21.67 -15.55 -0.29
N TYR A 271 21.05 -16.16 0.71
CA TYR A 271 19.79 -15.68 1.28
C TYR A 271 20.00 -15.28 2.74
N GLU A 272 19.73 -14.02 3.05
CA GLU A 272 19.65 -13.51 4.41
C GLU A 272 18.19 -13.23 4.80
N TYR A 273 17.88 -13.32 6.09
CA TYR A 273 16.54 -13.01 6.58
C TYR A 273 16.25 -11.51 6.65
N TYR A 274 17.29 -10.67 6.68
CA TYR A 274 17.16 -9.25 6.98
C TYR A 274 18.04 -8.42 6.07
N TYR A 275 17.43 -7.52 5.30
CA TYR A 275 18.15 -6.58 4.44
C TYR A 275 17.76 -5.14 4.77
N GLY A 276 18.77 -4.30 5.07
CA GLY A 276 18.57 -2.89 5.38
C GLY A 276 17.71 -2.67 6.64
N GLY A 277 16.81 -1.68 6.58
CA GLY A 277 15.99 -1.26 7.72
C GLY A 277 16.53 -0.02 8.44
N THR A 278 15.63 0.70 9.10
CA THR A 278 15.97 1.75 10.06
C THR A 278 16.77 1.13 11.21
N LYS A 279 17.93 1.70 11.52
CA LYS A 279 18.74 1.19 12.63
C LYS A 279 18.02 1.37 13.97
N LEU A 280 18.01 0.34 14.81
CA LEU A 280 17.38 0.38 16.13
C LEU A 280 18.02 1.47 17.00
N ALA A 281 19.34 1.63 16.88
CA ALA A 281 20.10 2.64 17.61
C ALA A 281 19.82 4.08 17.17
N ASP A 282 19.27 4.29 15.97
CA ASP A 282 18.94 5.62 15.45
C ASP A 282 17.52 6.06 15.84
N VAL A 283 16.64 5.12 16.25
CA VAL A 283 15.27 5.45 16.66
C VAL A 283 15.23 6.38 17.90
N PRO A 284 15.96 6.14 19.00
CA PRO A 284 15.96 7.07 20.12
C PRO A 284 16.53 8.44 19.76
N LYS A 285 17.58 8.46 18.94
CA LYS A 285 18.25 9.68 18.45
C LYS A 285 17.33 10.51 17.57
N ALA A 286 16.45 9.85 16.81
CA ALA A 286 15.46 10.49 15.97
C ALA A 286 14.56 11.45 16.75
N ALA A 287 14.37 11.28 18.07
CA ALA A 287 13.63 12.22 18.90
C ALA A 287 14.28 13.63 18.99
N ASN A 288 15.59 13.73 18.73
CA ASN A 288 16.31 15.00 18.72
C ASN A 288 16.39 15.64 17.33
N ALA A 289 15.84 15.00 16.30
CA ALA A 289 15.78 15.54 14.94
C ALA A 289 15.13 16.93 14.89
N LEU A 290 15.45 17.68 13.84
CA LEU A 290 14.93 19.02 13.56
C LEU A 290 13.40 19.03 13.44
N GLY A 291 12.84 17.97 12.86
CA GLY A 291 11.42 17.79 12.65
C GLY A 291 11.12 16.46 11.98
N SER A 292 9.84 16.20 11.76
CA SER A 292 9.35 15.00 11.09
C SER A 292 8.51 15.33 9.86
N LEU A 293 8.89 14.76 8.73
CA LEU A 293 8.16 14.81 7.47
C LEU A 293 7.36 13.52 7.29
N VAL A 294 6.04 13.64 7.18
CA VAL A 294 5.11 12.50 7.05
C VAL A 294 4.43 12.57 5.69
N LEU A 295 4.56 11.51 4.89
CA LEU A 295 4.04 11.46 3.50
C LEU A 295 2.68 10.74 3.37
N GLN A 296 2.16 10.19 4.46
CA GLN A 296 0.85 9.55 4.52
C GLN A 296 0.17 9.87 5.85
N LYS A 297 -0.40 11.08 5.95
CA LYS A 297 -0.97 11.61 7.19
C LYS A 297 -2.15 10.82 7.74
N TYR A 298 -3.00 10.24 6.88
CA TYR A 298 -4.15 9.43 7.33
C TYR A 298 -3.72 8.07 7.82
N THR A 299 -2.68 7.51 7.20
CA THR A 299 -2.06 6.27 7.66
C THR A 299 -1.39 6.48 9.03
N LEU A 300 -0.53 7.48 9.19
CA LEU A 300 0.35 7.65 10.35
C LEU A 300 -0.22 8.52 11.49
N LYS A 301 -1.53 8.44 11.75
CA LYS A 301 -2.20 9.31 12.72
C LYS A 301 -1.62 9.17 14.14
N LYS A 302 -1.60 7.96 14.70
CA LYS A 302 -1.12 7.70 16.08
C LYS A 302 0.37 7.97 16.21
N THR A 303 1.14 7.68 15.16
CA THR A 303 2.56 7.97 15.12
C THR A 303 2.82 9.48 15.22
N GLN A 304 2.05 10.30 14.49
CA GLN A 304 2.17 11.77 14.57
C GLN A 304 1.75 12.31 15.94
N GLU A 305 0.65 11.79 16.52
CA GLU A 305 0.23 12.12 17.89
C GLU A 305 1.33 11.80 18.92
N TYR A 306 2.02 10.67 18.77
CA TYR A 306 3.17 10.32 19.61
C TYR A 306 4.36 11.26 19.40
N ILE A 307 4.77 11.53 18.16
CA ILE A 307 5.92 12.40 17.86
C ILE A 307 5.67 13.81 18.41
N SER A 308 4.50 14.40 18.15
CA SER A 308 4.13 15.73 18.64
C SER A 308 3.94 15.75 20.17
N GLY A 309 3.34 14.70 20.74
CA GLY A 309 3.03 14.59 22.16
C GLY A 309 4.25 14.32 23.04
N THR A 310 5.13 13.42 22.61
CA THR A 310 6.27 12.92 23.39
C THR A 310 7.59 13.54 22.92
N TRP A 311 7.89 13.48 21.61
CA TRP A 311 9.15 14.06 21.10
C TRP A 311 9.09 15.57 20.96
N LYS A 312 7.90 16.18 20.93
CA LYS A 312 7.68 17.63 20.78
C LYS A 312 8.28 18.22 19.49
N GLN A 313 8.41 17.40 18.46
CA GLN A 313 8.95 17.84 17.17
C GLN A 313 7.91 18.60 16.34
N PRO A 314 8.34 19.57 15.52
CA PRO A 314 7.50 20.07 14.44
C PRO A 314 7.27 18.94 13.41
N ILE A 315 6.04 18.86 12.90
CA ILE A 315 5.64 17.86 11.92
C ILE A 315 5.10 18.57 10.67
N SER A 316 5.58 18.16 9.50
CA SER A 316 4.91 18.48 8.23
C SER A 316 4.17 17.25 7.72
N SER A 317 2.84 17.36 7.66
CA SER A 317 1.92 16.26 7.37
C SER A 317 1.35 16.39 5.96
N LEU A 318 1.73 15.47 5.08
CA LEU A 318 1.31 15.42 3.69
C LEU A 318 0.55 14.12 3.40
N SER A 319 -0.23 14.13 2.33
CA SER A 319 -0.64 12.90 1.63
C SER A 319 0.45 12.50 0.64
N THR A 320 0.31 11.35 -0.02
CA THR A 320 1.34 10.84 -0.93
C THR A 320 1.63 11.87 -2.04
N PRO A 321 2.88 12.38 -2.15
CA PRO A 321 3.18 13.55 -2.99
C PRO A 321 3.32 13.15 -4.47
N LEU A 322 2.17 12.94 -5.11
CA LEU A 322 2.04 12.60 -6.53
C LEU A 322 1.76 13.86 -7.37
N GLY A 323 2.45 13.99 -8.51
CA GLY A 323 2.27 15.13 -9.41
C GLY A 323 3.14 16.34 -9.03
N VAL A 324 3.00 17.42 -9.81
CA VAL A 324 3.88 18.59 -9.70
C VAL A 324 3.55 19.40 -8.46
N LYS A 325 2.29 19.74 -8.18
CA LYS A 325 1.98 20.62 -7.04
C LYS A 325 2.17 19.90 -5.71
N ALA A 326 1.88 18.60 -5.64
CA ALA A 326 2.13 17.84 -4.42
C ALA A 326 3.63 17.65 -4.16
N THR A 327 4.43 17.51 -5.22
CA THR A 327 5.90 17.53 -5.10
C THR A 327 6.41 18.92 -4.70
N ASP A 328 5.88 20.00 -5.28
CA ASP A 328 6.24 21.37 -4.88
C ASP A 328 6.02 21.56 -3.37
N LYS A 329 4.87 21.10 -2.83
CA LYS A 329 4.58 21.10 -1.38
C LYS A 329 5.54 20.24 -0.55
N LEU A 330 5.97 19.09 -1.08
CA LEU A 330 7.00 18.27 -0.44
C LEU A 330 8.32 19.04 -0.33
N LEU A 331 8.77 19.69 -1.39
CA LEU A 331 10.01 20.46 -1.39
C LEU A 331 9.91 21.69 -0.48
N GLU A 332 8.75 22.37 -0.47
CA GLU A 332 8.46 23.46 0.46
C GLU A 332 8.51 22.98 1.92
N ALA A 333 7.91 21.83 2.24
CA ALA A 333 7.96 21.25 3.58
C ALA A 333 9.40 20.93 4.02
N ILE A 334 10.21 20.33 3.13
CA ILE A 334 11.63 20.06 3.41
C ILE A 334 12.37 21.39 3.64
N SER A 335 12.17 22.38 2.76
CA SER A 335 12.81 23.69 2.86
C SER A 335 12.42 24.43 4.15
N GLN A 336 11.15 24.39 4.54
CA GLN A 336 10.65 25.02 5.77
C GLN A 336 11.21 24.36 7.02
N LEU A 337 11.28 23.02 7.05
CA LEU A 337 11.83 22.31 8.20
C LEU A 337 13.35 22.50 8.33
N THR A 338 14.07 22.45 7.21
CA THR A 338 15.55 22.48 7.19
C THR A 338 16.16 23.88 7.11
N GLY A 339 15.40 24.88 6.64
CA GLY A 339 15.90 26.20 6.27
C GLY A 339 16.72 26.23 4.99
N LEU A 340 16.85 25.10 4.28
CA LEU A 340 17.66 24.97 3.06
C LEU A 340 16.84 25.37 1.82
N PRO A 341 17.43 26.06 0.83
CA PRO A 341 16.71 26.44 -0.38
C PRO A 341 16.43 25.22 -1.26
N VAL A 342 15.36 25.28 -2.06
CA VAL A 342 15.09 24.24 -3.07
C VAL A 342 16.24 24.17 -4.08
N PRO A 343 16.91 23.00 -4.23
CA PRO A 343 18.05 22.82 -5.14
C PRO A 343 17.70 23.11 -6.60
N GLU A 344 18.64 23.65 -7.36
CA GLU A 344 18.43 23.97 -8.77
C GLU A 344 18.16 22.72 -9.62
N SER A 345 18.81 21.59 -9.29
CA SER A 345 18.58 20.30 -9.96
C SER A 345 17.12 19.84 -9.90
N LEU A 346 16.43 20.09 -8.79
CA LEU A 346 15.01 19.76 -8.64
C LEU A 346 14.11 20.74 -9.38
N LYS A 347 14.50 22.01 -9.54
CA LYS A 347 13.77 22.98 -10.37
C LYS A 347 13.89 22.63 -11.85
N GLU A 348 15.05 22.17 -12.30
CA GLU A 348 15.23 21.64 -13.65
C GLU A 348 14.38 20.39 -13.88
N GLU A 349 14.37 19.46 -12.92
CA GLU A 349 13.54 18.26 -12.98
C GLU A 349 12.05 18.62 -13.09
N ARG A 350 11.59 19.58 -12.27
CA ARG A 350 10.24 20.15 -12.36
C ARG A 350 9.94 20.68 -13.77
N GLY A 351 10.84 21.45 -14.35
CA GLY A 351 10.69 22.03 -15.69
C GLY A 351 10.49 20.95 -16.77
N ARG A 352 11.25 19.86 -16.70
CA ARG A 352 11.14 18.72 -17.64
C ARG A 352 9.81 17.99 -17.51
N VAL A 353 9.27 17.86 -16.29
CA VAL A 353 7.95 17.23 -16.10
C VAL A 353 6.84 18.13 -16.61
N VAL A 354 6.94 19.44 -16.39
CA VAL A 354 5.97 20.41 -16.93
C VAL A 354 5.97 20.38 -18.47
N ASP A 355 7.15 20.28 -19.09
CA ASP A 355 7.31 20.09 -20.54
C ASP A 355 6.60 18.81 -21.02
N ALA A 356 6.85 17.67 -20.36
CA ALA A 356 6.18 16.41 -20.67
C ALA A 356 4.65 16.49 -20.49
N TYR A 357 4.17 17.22 -19.46
CA TYR A 357 2.74 17.49 -19.27
C TYR A 357 2.17 18.26 -20.46
N THR A 358 2.88 19.28 -20.97
CA THR A 358 2.42 20.04 -22.14
C THR A 358 2.36 19.19 -23.41
N ASP A 359 3.34 18.30 -23.61
CA ASP A 359 3.37 17.40 -24.76
C ASP A 359 2.22 16.37 -24.73
N SER A 360 1.90 15.87 -23.54
CA SER A 360 0.91 14.80 -23.35
C SER A 360 -0.52 15.30 -23.14
N HIS A 361 -0.69 16.58 -22.79
CA HIS A 361 -2.00 17.17 -22.44
C HIS A 361 -3.11 16.90 -23.47
N PRO A 362 -2.88 17.00 -24.81
CA PRO A 362 -3.94 16.73 -25.80
C PRO A 362 -4.57 15.34 -25.69
N TYR A 363 -3.82 14.34 -25.19
CA TYR A 363 -4.30 12.97 -25.02
C TYR A 363 -5.06 12.76 -23.71
N LEU A 364 -4.74 13.55 -22.68
CA LEU A 364 -5.24 13.38 -21.31
C LEU A 364 -6.44 14.28 -21.01
N HIS A 365 -6.53 15.44 -21.65
CA HIS A 365 -7.58 16.42 -21.42
C HIS A 365 -8.98 15.80 -21.54
N GLY A 366 -9.80 15.99 -20.50
CA GLY A 366 -11.19 15.55 -20.42
C GLY A 366 -11.37 14.03 -20.31
N LYS A 367 -10.30 13.25 -20.14
CA LYS A 367 -10.43 11.81 -19.90
C LYS A 367 -11.10 11.59 -18.56
N ARG A 368 -12.22 10.87 -18.55
CA ARG A 368 -12.94 10.45 -17.35
C ARG A 368 -12.23 9.25 -16.75
N VAL A 369 -12.00 9.24 -15.44
CA VAL A 369 -11.38 8.10 -14.76
C VAL A 369 -12.10 7.69 -13.49
N ALA A 370 -12.01 6.39 -13.19
CA ALA A 370 -12.38 5.84 -11.90
C ALA A 370 -11.12 5.48 -11.10
N LEU A 371 -11.07 5.84 -9.82
CA LEU A 371 -9.94 5.62 -8.92
C LEU A 371 -10.33 4.68 -7.77
N ALA A 372 -9.45 3.73 -7.42
CA ALA A 372 -9.60 2.90 -6.21
C ALA A 372 -8.25 2.68 -5.51
N GLY A 373 -8.19 3.00 -4.21
CA GLY A 373 -6.94 3.05 -3.45
C GLY A 373 -7.13 3.34 -1.96
N ASP A 374 -6.00 3.38 -1.25
CA ASP A 374 -5.94 3.86 0.14
C ASP A 374 -6.07 5.40 0.21
N PRO A 375 -6.44 5.96 1.37
CA PRO A 375 -6.80 7.37 1.52
C PRO A 375 -5.72 8.36 1.04
N ASP A 376 -4.47 8.21 1.50
CA ASP A 376 -3.37 9.13 1.17
C ASP A 376 -2.97 9.03 -0.31
N LEU A 377 -2.96 7.82 -0.87
CA LEU A 377 -2.67 7.57 -2.28
C LEU A 377 -3.72 8.23 -3.18
N LEU A 378 -5.00 8.07 -2.83
CA LEU A 378 -6.10 8.65 -3.61
C LEU A 378 -6.06 10.17 -3.62
N LEU A 379 -5.73 10.84 -2.51
CA LEU A 379 -5.55 12.29 -2.50
C LEU A 379 -4.45 12.74 -3.48
N GLY A 380 -3.32 12.02 -3.51
CA GLY A 380 -2.25 12.25 -4.48
C GLY A 380 -2.71 12.03 -5.92
N LEU A 381 -3.39 10.92 -6.22
CA LEU A 381 -3.87 10.59 -7.56
C LEU A 381 -4.91 11.59 -8.07
N ILE A 382 -5.81 12.04 -7.20
CA ILE A 382 -6.80 13.07 -7.54
C ILE A 382 -6.07 14.37 -7.89
N GLY A 383 -5.14 14.81 -7.04
CA GLY A 383 -4.33 16.00 -7.31
C GLY A 383 -3.62 15.93 -8.66
N PHE A 384 -2.95 14.80 -8.95
CA PHE A 384 -2.31 14.54 -10.24
C PHE A 384 -3.31 14.63 -11.40
N CYS A 385 -4.48 13.95 -11.31
CA CYS A 385 -5.48 13.97 -12.38
C CYS A 385 -5.94 15.38 -12.70
N LEU A 386 -6.27 16.17 -11.67
CA LEU A 386 -6.72 17.56 -11.85
C LEU A 386 -5.64 18.46 -12.47
N GLU A 387 -4.35 18.18 -12.23
CA GLU A 387 -3.22 18.92 -12.80
C GLU A 387 -3.05 18.66 -14.31
N VAL A 388 -3.26 17.42 -14.76
CA VAL A 388 -3.08 17.02 -16.17
C VAL A 388 -4.38 17.10 -16.99
N GLY A 389 -5.46 17.60 -16.39
CA GLY A 389 -6.75 17.78 -17.05
C GLY A 389 -7.60 16.51 -17.19
N ILE A 390 -7.34 15.50 -16.34
CA ILE A 390 -8.13 14.28 -16.21
C ILE A 390 -9.25 14.51 -15.18
N GLU A 391 -10.43 13.94 -15.43
CA GLU A 391 -11.63 14.07 -14.61
C GLU A 391 -11.86 12.82 -13.74
N PRO A 392 -11.57 12.85 -12.43
CA PRO A 392 -11.78 11.71 -11.54
C PRO A 392 -13.25 11.55 -11.13
N VAL A 393 -14.06 10.97 -12.01
CA VAL A 393 -15.52 10.82 -11.85
C VAL A 393 -15.91 9.90 -10.70
N HIS A 394 -15.32 8.71 -10.61
CA HIS A 394 -15.67 7.71 -9.57
C HIS A 394 -14.50 7.46 -8.63
N ILE A 395 -14.55 7.93 -7.39
CA ILE A 395 -13.46 7.78 -6.42
C ILE A 395 -13.89 6.84 -5.30
N LEU A 396 -13.38 5.61 -5.29
CA LEU A 396 -13.74 4.59 -4.31
C LEU A 396 -12.62 4.32 -3.31
N CYS A 397 -12.95 4.43 -2.01
CA CYS A 397 -12.03 4.15 -0.92
C CYS A 397 -12.71 3.25 0.13
N SER A 398 -12.41 1.94 0.10
CA SER A 398 -13.04 0.96 1.01
C SER A 398 -12.72 1.21 2.49
N ASN A 399 -11.59 1.85 2.78
CA ASN A 399 -11.10 2.21 4.11
C ASN A 399 -10.98 3.74 4.30
N GLY A 400 -11.78 4.53 3.56
CA GLY A 400 -11.77 5.99 3.61
C GLY A 400 -12.53 6.63 4.78
N ASP A 401 -13.10 5.82 5.68
CA ASP A 401 -13.74 6.30 6.91
C ASP A 401 -12.67 6.59 7.97
N VAL A 402 -11.87 7.61 7.68
CA VAL A 402 -10.73 8.05 8.48
C VAL A 402 -10.76 9.58 8.63
N GLU A 403 -10.16 10.05 9.72
CA GLU A 403 -10.14 11.46 10.09
C GLU A 403 -8.75 11.84 10.61
N PHE A 404 -8.26 12.99 10.17
CA PHE A 404 -7.02 13.59 10.62
C PHE A 404 -7.26 15.04 11.01
N ASP A 405 -6.83 15.42 12.21
CA ASP A 405 -6.97 16.78 12.77
C ASP A 405 -8.41 17.37 12.65
N GLY A 406 -9.41 16.59 13.04
CA GLY A 406 -10.82 17.00 13.01
C GLY A 406 -11.47 17.02 11.62
N LYS A 407 -10.72 16.68 10.57
CA LYS A 407 -11.20 16.67 9.17
C LYS A 407 -11.33 15.26 8.62
N LYS A 408 -12.53 14.90 8.15
CA LYS A 408 -12.76 13.61 7.49
C LYS A 408 -12.07 13.57 6.14
N TRP A 409 -11.55 12.40 5.76
CA TRP A 409 -10.90 12.22 4.45
C TRP A 409 -11.80 12.63 3.29
N LYS A 410 -13.09 12.26 3.33
CA LYS A 410 -14.06 12.62 2.29
C LYS A 410 -14.19 14.14 2.12
N GLU A 411 -14.25 14.89 3.22
CA GLU A 411 -14.35 16.36 3.19
C GLU A 411 -13.10 16.99 2.58
N GLU A 412 -11.92 16.39 2.80
CA GLU A 412 -10.68 16.85 2.18
C GLU A 412 -10.65 16.58 0.67
N VAL A 413 -11.09 15.40 0.26
CA VAL A 413 -11.20 15.07 -1.17
C VAL A 413 -12.17 16.00 -1.88
N GLU A 414 -13.36 16.23 -1.31
CA GLU A 414 -14.36 17.13 -1.88
C GLU A 414 -13.83 18.57 -1.98
N ALA A 415 -13.09 19.03 -0.97
CA ALA A 415 -12.44 20.34 -1.01
C ALA A 415 -11.37 20.43 -2.11
N LEU A 416 -10.57 19.36 -2.32
CA LEU A 416 -9.57 19.30 -3.39
C LEU A 416 -10.24 19.32 -4.77
N LEU A 417 -11.30 18.54 -4.97
CA LEU A 417 -12.06 18.48 -6.22
C LEU A 417 -12.65 19.85 -6.58
N ALA A 418 -13.18 20.58 -5.58
CA ALA A 418 -13.74 21.92 -5.77
C ALA A 418 -12.71 22.98 -6.22
N THR A 419 -11.40 22.70 -6.14
CA THR A 419 -10.35 23.62 -6.61
C THR A 419 -10.15 23.63 -8.12
N SER A 420 -10.80 22.71 -8.85
CA SER A 420 -10.56 22.51 -10.28
C SER A 420 -11.87 22.23 -11.03
N PRO A 421 -12.06 22.77 -12.25
CA PRO A 421 -13.22 22.42 -13.08
C PRO A 421 -13.28 20.93 -13.41
N TYR A 422 -12.13 20.25 -13.51
CA TYR A 422 -12.06 18.81 -13.77
C TYR A 422 -12.61 17.95 -12.60
N GLY A 423 -12.89 18.55 -11.44
CA GLY A 423 -13.51 17.88 -10.30
C GLY A 423 -15.04 17.97 -10.27
N SER A 424 -15.69 18.63 -11.24
CA SER A 424 -17.13 18.95 -11.16
C SER A 424 -18.06 17.74 -11.19
N GLU A 425 -17.66 16.66 -11.85
CA GLU A 425 -18.45 15.43 -11.97
C GLU A 425 -18.06 14.36 -10.95
N ALA A 426 -17.09 14.65 -10.08
CA ALA A 426 -16.52 13.67 -9.18
C ALA A 426 -17.49 13.27 -8.04
N THR A 427 -17.59 11.97 -7.79
CA THR A 427 -18.31 11.41 -6.65
C THR A 427 -17.39 10.53 -5.79
N VAL A 428 -17.42 10.78 -4.47
CA VAL A 428 -16.57 10.08 -3.49
C VAL A 428 -17.37 9.00 -2.74
N TYR A 429 -16.90 7.75 -2.86
CA TYR A 429 -17.52 6.55 -2.31
C TYR A 429 -16.65 5.93 -1.20
N VAL A 430 -16.95 6.31 0.05
CA VAL A 430 -16.33 5.73 1.25
C VAL A 430 -17.05 4.44 1.66
N GLY A 431 -16.28 3.42 2.06
CA GLY A 431 -16.83 2.16 2.60
C GLY A 431 -17.51 1.27 1.55
N LYS A 432 -17.36 1.60 0.27
CA LYS A 432 -17.81 0.80 -0.86
C LYS A 432 -16.70 -0.16 -1.32
N ASP A 433 -17.08 -1.20 -2.04
CA ASP A 433 -16.18 -2.25 -2.54
C ASP A 433 -16.14 -2.30 -4.07
N LEU A 434 -15.26 -3.12 -4.65
CA LEU A 434 -15.07 -3.16 -6.10
C LEU A 434 -16.28 -3.71 -6.87
N TRP A 435 -17.23 -4.35 -6.18
CA TRP A 435 -18.50 -4.72 -6.82
C TRP A 435 -19.42 -3.52 -7.02
N HIS A 436 -19.38 -2.53 -6.12
CA HIS A 436 -20.00 -1.22 -6.38
C HIS A 436 -19.31 -0.52 -7.55
N LEU A 437 -17.96 -0.53 -7.59
CA LEU A 437 -17.20 0.05 -8.70
C LEU A 437 -17.60 -0.56 -10.04
N ARG A 438 -17.75 -1.88 -10.10
CA ARG A 438 -18.23 -2.57 -11.30
C ARG A 438 -19.56 -2.00 -11.80
N SER A 439 -20.54 -1.81 -10.91
CA SER A 439 -21.83 -1.22 -11.28
C SER A 439 -21.68 0.21 -11.80
N LEU A 440 -20.84 1.03 -11.17
CA LEU A 440 -20.54 2.40 -11.61
C LEU A 440 -19.94 2.40 -13.02
N LEU A 441 -18.87 1.63 -13.26
CA LEU A 441 -18.19 1.56 -14.56
C LEU A 441 -19.12 1.11 -15.71
N ILE A 442 -20.16 0.33 -15.42
CA ILE A 442 -21.12 -0.16 -16.42
C ILE A 442 -22.22 0.87 -16.71
N ASN A 443 -22.73 1.55 -15.68
CA ASN A 443 -23.89 2.45 -15.81
C ASN A 443 -23.48 3.91 -16.05
N ASP A 444 -22.28 4.30 -15.67
CA ASP A 444 -21.66 5.60 -15.95
C ASP A 444 -20.19 5.38 -16.36
N PRO A 445 -19.96 4.99 -17.63
CA PRO A 445 -18.63 4.61 -18.12
C PRO A 445 -17.60 5.73 -18.04
N VAL A 446 -16.34 5.31 -17.91
CA VAL A 446 -15.15 6.17 -17.88
C VAL A 446 -14.13 5.66 -18.89
N ASP A 447 -13.17 6.50 -19.26
CA ASP A 447 -12.12 6.13 -20.23
C ASP A 447 -11.08 5.18 -19.63
N LEU A 448 -10.73 5.36 -18.35
CA LEU A 448 -9.75 4.53 -17.65
C LEU A 448 -10.18 4.21 -16.22
N ALA A 449 -9.81 3.03 -15.72
CA ALA A 449 -9.77 2.75 -14.30
C ALA A 449 -8.32 2.82 -13.81
N ILE A 450 -8.09 3.39 -12.63
CA ILE A 450 -6.77 3.46 -11.98
C ILE A 450 -6.88 2.82 -10.60
N GLY A 451 -6.06 1.80 -10.36
CA GLY A 451 -6.01 1.14 -9.06
C GLY A 451 -5.19 -0.15 -9.07
N SER A 452 -5.36 -0.98 -8.05
CA SER A 452 -4.58 -2.20 -7.89
C SER A 452 -5.04 -3.34 -8.81
N SER A 453 -4.33 -4.49 -8.80
CA SER A 453 -4.71 -5.66 -9.63
C SER A 453 -6.13 -6.16 -9.36
N HIS A 454 -6.70 -5.88 -8.18
CA HIS A 454 -8.08 -6.28 -7.86
C HIS A 454 -9.12 -5.55 -8.71
N VAL A 455 -8.82 -4.34 -9.20
CA VAL A 455 -9.73 -3.55 -10.06
C VAL A 455 -9.92 -4.22 -11.44
N LYS A 456 -9.00 -5.12 -11.84
CA LYS A 456 -9.03 -5.80 -13.15
C LYS A 456 -10.39 -6.41 -13.47
N PHE A 457 -11.03 -7.06 -12.49
CA PHE A 457 -12.27 -7.78 -12.75
C PHE A 457 -13.43 -6.82 -13.04
N ALA A 458 -13.56 -5.74 -12.25
CA ALA A 458 -14.57 -4.71 -12.49
C ALA A 458 -14.33 -3.99 -13.82
N ALA A 459 -13.08 -3.61 -14.10
CA ALA A 459 -12.68 -2.95 -15.33
C ALA A 459 -12.94 -3.83 -16.57
N LYS A 460 -12.55 -5.12 -16.52
CA LYS A 460 -12.79 -6.08 -17.60
C LYS A 460 -14.27 -6.28 -17.89
N ASP A 461 -15.10 -6.41 -16.86
CA ASP A 461 -16.55 -6.60 -17.01
C ASP A 461 -17.24 -5.38 -17.66
N ALA A 462 -16.69 -4.19 -17.43
CA ALA A 462 -17.15 -2.93 -18.00
C ALA A 462 -16.50 -2.58 -19.35
N GLY A 463 -15.49 -3.34 -19.80
CA GLY A 463 -14.73 -3.00 -21.01
C GLY A 463 -13.82 -1.77 -20.86
N VAL A 464 -13.46 -1.42 -19.61
CA VAL A 464 -12.62 -0.25 -19.29
C VAL A 464 -11.16 -0.71 -19.13
N PRO A 465 -10.18 -0.04 -19.75
CA PRO A 465 -8.76 -0.32 -19.53
C PRO A 465 -8.31 0.03 -18.11
N LEU A 466 -7.36 -0.74 -17.57
CA LEU A 466 -6.86 -0.57 -16.20
C LEU A 466 -5.40 -0.09 -16.18
N VAL A 467 -5.18 1.09 -15.62
CA VAL A 467 -3.89 1.62 -15.17
C VAL A 467 -3.59 1.07 -13.77
N ARG A 468 -2.46 0.40 -13.60
CA ARG A 468 -2.10 -0.24 -12.33
C ARG A 468 -1.28 0.70 -11.45
N VAL A 469 -1.94 1.31 -10.47
CA VAL A 469 -1.29 2.14 -9.43
C VAL A 469 -1.91 1.80 -8.07
N GLY A 470 -1.08 1.60 -7.05
CA GLY A 470 -1.47 1.24 -5.70
C GLY A 470 -1.14 -0.21 -5.33
N PHE A 471 -1.85 -0.76 -4.35
CA PHE A 471 -1.54 -2.05 -3.73
C PHE A 471 -2.77 -2.97 -3.66
N PRO A 472 -2.60 -4.28 -3.89
CA PRO A 472 -1.43 -4.94 -4.46
C PRO A 472 -1.44 -4.95 -6.00
N ILE A 473 -0.25 -4.93 -6.60
CA ILE A 473 -0.05 -5.29 -8.01
C ILE A 473 0.57 -6.70 -8.09
N PHE A 474 -0.22 -7.68 -8.50
CA PHE A 474 0.19 -9.09 -8.60
C PHE A 474 0.47 -9.56 -10.02
N ASP A 475 -0.24 -8.97 -10.98
CA ASP A 475 -0.32 -9.44 -12.36
C ASP A 475 0.58 -8.66 -13.33
N ARG A 476 1.48 -7.84 -12.78
CA ARG A 476 2.60 -7.20 -13.46
C ARG A 476 3.85 -7.38 -12.60
N HIS A 477 5.01 -7.34 -13.22
CA HIS A 477 6.28 -7.58 -12.57
C HIS A 477 7.02 -6.26 -12.39
N HIS A 478 7.72 -6.13 -11.25
CA HIS A 478 8.65 -5.04 -10.96
C HIS A 478 8.08 -3.62 -10.90
N MET A 479 6.75 -3.44 -10.96
CA MET A 479 6.14 -2.10 -10.86
C MET A 479 6.43 -1.41 -9.51
N HIS A 480 6.62 -2.16 -8.43
CA HIS A 480 6.98 -1.63 -7.11
C HIS A 480 8.34 -0.89 -7.10
N ARG A 481 9.21 -1.14 -8.09
CA ARG A 481 10.56 -0.54 -8.17
C ARG A 481 10.58 0.86 -8.76
N ASN A 482 9.53 1.23 -9.49
CA ASN A 482 9.45 2.55 -10.11
C ASN A 482 8.79 3.52 -9.12
N PRO A 483 9.41 4.68 -8.84
CA PRO A 483 8.78 5.68 -8.00
C PRO A 483 7.51 6.22 -8.65
N ILE A 484 6.55 6.58 -7.81
CA ILE A 484 5.35 7.34 -8.17
C ILE A 484 5.32 8.72 -7.48
N ILE A 485 6.13 8.93 -6.43
CA ILE A 485 6.29 10.25 -5.79
C ILE A 485 7.35 11.12 -6.48
N GLY A 486 7.35 12.42 -6.17
CA GLY A 486 8.35 13.35 -6.71
C GLY A 486 8.13 13.65 -8.20
N TYR A 487 9.00 14.46 -8.79
CA TYR A 487 8.90 14.81 -10.20
C TYR A 487 9.17 13.59 -11.09
N GLN A 488 10.16 12.74 -10.77
CA GLN A 488 10.37 11.49 -11.47
C GLN A 488 9.13 10.57 -11.41
N GLY A 489 8.46 10.50 -10.27
CA GLY A 489 7.22 9.73 -10.14
C GLY A 489 6.05 10.32 -10.92
N ALA A 490 5.93 11.64 -10.97
CA ALA A 490 4.96 12.34 -11.82
C ALA A 490 5.18 12.00 -13.31
N LEU A 491 6.43 11.99 -13.78
CA LEU A 491 6.77 11.58 -15.14
C LEU A 491 6.43 10.10 -15.40
N ASN A 492 6.73 9.22 -14.45
CA ASN A 492 6.40 7.79 -14.56
C ASN A 492 4.88 7.56 -14.65
N LEU A 493 4.10 8.25 -13.82
CA LEU A 493 2.63 8.18 -13.85
C LEU A 493 2.06 8.72 -15.15
N LEU A 494 2.52 9.89 -15.60
CA LEU A 494 2.14 10.47 -16.88
C LEU A 494 2.40 9.50 -18.03
N THR A 495 3.63 8.99 -18.10
CA THR A 495 4.07 8.05 -19.15
C THR A 495 3.23 6.78 -19.14
N LEU A 496 2.92 6.24 -17.96
CA LEU A 496 2.07 5.05 -17.85
C LEU A 496 0.66 5.32 -18.36
N ILE A 497 0.05 6.44 -17.97
CA ILE A 497 -1.34 6.76 -18.32
C ILE A 497 -1.46 7.09 -19.80
N VAL A 498 -0.62 7.99 -20.33
CA VAL A 498 -0.71 8.44 -21.72
C VAL A 498 -0.49 7.29 -22.69
N ASN A 499 0.47 6.39 -22.41
CA ASN A 499 0.72 5.26 -23.31
C ASN A 499 -0.39 4.22 -23.26
N ILE A 500 -1.12 4.07 -22.15
CA ILE A 500 -2.32 3.24 -22.12
C ILE A 500 -3.43 3.87 -22.98
N VAL A 501 -3.59 5.19 -22.93
CA VAL A 501 -4.54 5.91 -23.81
C VAL A 501 -4.16 5.71 -25.28
N LEU A 502 -2.88 5.86 -25.63
CA LEU A 502 -2.39 5.67 -26.99
C LEU A 502 -2.57 4.22 -27.46
N GLU A 503 -2.31 3.22 -26.60
CA GLU A 503 -2.57 1.80 -26.89
C GLU A 503 -4.06 1.53 -27.14
N GLN A 504 -4.96 2.18 -26.41
CA GLN A 504 -6.40 2.08 -26.70
C GLN A 504 -6.76 2.71 -28.06
N LEU A 505 -6.13 3.83 -28.42
CA LEU A 505 -6.35 4.47 -29.72
C LEU A 505 -5.89 3.58 -30.88
N ASP A 506 -4.77 2.87 -30.72
CA ASP A 506 -4.27 1.95 -31.75
C ASP A 506 -5.16 0.69 -31.91
N ASN A 507 -5.80 0.27 -30.83
CA ASN A 507 -6.78 -0.82 -30.85
C ASN A 507 -8.18 -0.37 -31.28
N ASN A 508 -8.39 0.92 -31.56
CA ASN A 508 -9.70 1.44 -31.93
C ASN A 508 -10.11 0.92 -33.32
N PRO A 509 -11.27 0.27 -33.46
CA PRO A 509 -11.76 -0.26 -34.74
C PRO A 509 -12.11 0.81 -35.79
N SER A 510 -11.98 2.11 -35.46
CA SER A 510 -12.17 3.22 -36.41
C SER A 510 -11.18 3.23 -37.58
N GLY A 511 -10.07 2.47 -37.49
CA GLY A 511 -9.09 2.31 -38.57
C GLY A 511 -8.07 3.44 -38.69
N LEU A 512 -8.12 4.44 -37.79
CA LEU A 512 -7.14 5.53 -37.70
C LEU A 512 -5.92 5.08 -36.87
N VAL A 513 -4.99 4.41 -37.54
CA VAL A 513 -3.71 3.97 -36.98
C VAL A 513 -2.61 4.90 -37.50
N ASP A 514 -2.48 6.06 -36.86
CA ASP A 514 -1.51 7.07 -37.24
C ASP A 514 -0.10 6.67 -36.77
N LEU A 515 0.91 6.89 -37.63
CA LEU A 515 2.31 6.62 -37.28
C LEU A 515 2.85 7.56 -36.20
N VAL A 516 2.31 8.78 -36.12
CA VAL A 516 2.78 9.84 -35.20
C VAL A 516 1.59 10.35 -34.40
N ARG A 517 1.74 10.34 -33.08
CA ARG A 517 0.81 10.86 -32.09
C ARG A 517 1.61 11.73 -31.13
#